data_AF-A0A8D8ANW7-F1
#
_entry.id   AF-A0A8D8ANW7-F1
#
_cell.length_a   1.000
_cell.length_b   1.000
_cell.length_c   1.000
_cell.angle_alpha   90.00
_cell.angle_beta   90.00
_cell.angle_gamma   90.00
#
_symmetry.space_group_name_H-M   'P 1'
#
loop_
_entity.id
_entity.type
_entity.pdbx_description
1 polymer ?
#
loop_
_entity_poly.entity_id
_entity_poly.type
_entity_poly.pdbx_seq_one_letter_code
_entity_poly.pdbx_strand_id
1 'polypeptide(L)'
;LDNEYFKHIEFFARNMYSNSDMFYSGSKVWPSALMQYETSMRDPFFYQLYNKFLSYYWQFKSYLPLYTFEELSFKGLEIKNVVFDKLMTYFEYFDADISNVIPSGFTGEKFWDYSIFARQKRINHKPFTYTMDVYSEFAGKGVVRMYMGPKFYDVKQLQYLKKYFVEVDQYMYDFVVGKNSIVRNSRDYYWSVRDRTTYSELYKKVMTAYKGEDKFAMDMSEAHCGFPDRLLLPKGLPSGYEMTFYFIITPYYAPKVEQFSTFDYSYSCGVGSGSKYIDTLPFGFPFDREIDFSYFFTKNMYFKDVIVYHSDDMKLNTSY
;
A
#
# COMPACT_ATOMS: atom_id res chain seq x y z
N LEU A 1 0.50 -12.55 26.71
CA LEU A 1 0.01 -11.16 26.87
C LEU A 1 -1.20 -11.22 27.78
N ASP A 2 -1.23 -10.40 28.82
CA ASP A 2 -2.35 -10.34 29.76
C ASP A 2 -3.50 -9.50 29.15
N ASN A 3 -4.46 -10.18 28.53
CA ASN A 3 -5.62 -9.53 27.91
C ASN A 3 -6.55 -8.87 28.93
N GLU A 4 -6.49 -9.31 30.20
CA GLU A 4 -7.31 -8.73 31.26
C GLU A 4 -6.74 -7.38 31.68
N TYR A 5 -5.42 -7.28 31.80
CA TYR A 5 -4.72 -6.04 32.15
C TYR A 5 -4.72 -5.02 31.00
N PHE A 6 -4.30 -5.42 29.80
CA PHE A 6 -4.10 -4.48 28.69
C PHE A 6 -5.38 -4.08 27.95
N LYS A 7 -6.42 -4.94 27.99
CA LYS A 7 -7.71 -4.76 27.29
C LYS A 7 -7.52 -4.36 25.79
N HIS A 8 -8.59 -3.94 25.13
CA HIS A 8 -8.58 -3.56 23.71
C HIS A 8 -8.68 -2.04 23.53
N ILE A 9 -7.57 -1.33 23.68
CA ILE A 9 -7.54 0.15 23.63
C ILE A 9 -8.23 0.74 22.39
N GLU A 10 -8.04 0.13 21.22
CA GLU A 10 -8.68 0.57 19.98
C GLU A 10 -10.21 0.45 20.05
N PHE A 11 -10.71 -0.70 20.51
CA PHE A 11 -12.16 -0.93 20.66
C PHE A 11 -12.77 0.09 21.62
N PHE A 12 -12.15 0.30 22.79
CA PHE A 12 -12.67 1.27 23.76
C PHE A 12 -12.63 2.69 23.24
N ALA A 13 -11.54 3.11 22.59
CA ALA A 13 -11.44 4.45 22.02
C ALA A 13 -12.48 4.69 20.93
N ARG A 14 -12.63 3.76 19.98
CA ARG A 14 -13.63 3.86 18.90
C ARG A 14 -15.05 4.00 19.46
N ASN A 15 -15.40 3.22 20.48
CA ASN A 15 -16.72 3.28 21.13
C ASN A 15 -16.94 4.53 21.98
N MET A 16 -15.88 5.05 22.61
CA MET A 16 -15.97 6.29 23.38
C MET A 16 -16.15 7.50 22.46
N TYR A 17 -15.41 7.53 21.35
CA TYR A 17 -15.44 8.63 20.39
C TYR A 17 -16.52 8.50 19.32
N SER A 18 -17.18 7.34 19.20
CA SER A 18 -18.33 7.19 18.30
C SER A 18 -19.54 8.00 18.74
N ASN A 19 -19.56 8.48 19.99
CA ASN A 19 -20.69 9.19 20.61
C ASN A 19 -22.03 8.46 20.42
N SER A 20 -21.97 7.13 20.27
CA SER A 20 -23.15 6.29 20.08
C SER A 20 -23.83 6.10 21.43
N ASP A 21 -25.17 6.10 21.45
CA ASP A 21 -26.05 5.94 22.63
C ASP A 21 -25.97 4.55 23.32
N MET A 22 -24.80 3.91 23.31
CA MET A 22 -24.54 2.65 24.02
C MET A 22 -24.84 2.74 25.52
N PHE A 23 -24.90 3.94 26.09
CA PHE A 23 -25.19 4.17 27.50
C PHE A 23 -26.68 4.10 27.88
N TYR A 24 -27.63 4.15 26.92
CA TYR A 24 -29.07 4.22 27.25
C TYR A 24 -29.87 2.93 27.00
N SER A 25 -29.54 2.14 25.98
CA SER A 25 -30.12 0.79 25.84
C SER A 25 -29.18 -0.11 25.06
N GLY A 26 -28.67 -1.17 25.68
CA GLY A 26 -27.68 -2.09 25.07
C GLY A 26 -28.15 -2.81 23.80
N SER A 27 -29.39 -2.58 23.34
CA SER A 27 -29.98 -3.17 22.12
C SER A 27 -30.30 -2.17 21.02
N LYS A 28 -30.20 -0.84 21.24
CA LYS A 28 -30.42 0.19 20.20
C LYS A 28 -29.22 1.11 20.13
N VAL A 29 -28.25 0.71 19.31
CA VAL A 29 -27.06 1.52 19.04
C VAL A 29 -27.15 2.03 17.61
N TRP A 30 -27.02 3.35 17.43
CA TRP A 30 -26.79 3.95 16.12
C TRP A 30 -25.29 3.95 15.85
N PRO A 31 -24.78 3.09 14.96
CA PRO A 31 -23.35 2.98 14.74
C PRO A 31 -22.82 4.25 14.06
N SER A 32 -21.73 4.81 14.59
CA SER A 32 -21.00 5.87 13.90
C SER A 32 -20.05 5.30 12.86
N ALA A 33 -19.45 6.18 12.05
CA ALA A 33 -18.41 5.79 11.10
C ALA A 33 -17.22 5.05 11.76
N LEU A 34 -16.88 5.37 13.00
CA LEU A 34 -15.75 4.78 13.72
C LEU A 34 -16.01 3.34 14.20
N MET A 35 -17.25 2.85 14.11
CA MET A 35 -17.66 1.54 14.63
C MET A 35 -17.57 0.42 13.59
N GLN A 36 -17.32 0.74 12.32
CA GLN A 36 -17.22 -0.23 11.22
C GLN A 36 -15.95 0.03 10.39
N TYR A 37 -15.22 -1.01 10.01
CA TYR A 37 -13.95 -0.86 9.27
C TYR A 37 -14.14 -0.17 7.90
N GLU A 38 -15.27 -0.46 7.25
CA GLU A 38 -15.67 0.04 5.93
C GLU A 38 -15.93 1.55 5.91
N THR A 39 -16.27 2.14 7.07
CA THR A 39 -16.63 3.56 7.18
C THR A 39 -15.65 4.38 8.01
N SER A 40 -14.79 3.73 8.81
CA SER A 40 -13.89 4.41 9.76
C SER A 40 -12.98 5.44 9.12
N MET A 41 -12.36 5.12 7.97
CA MET A 41 -11.45 6.02 7.27
C MET A 41 -12.14 7.26 6.65
N ARG A 42 -13.48 7.33 6.69
CA ARG A 42 -14.25 8.51 6.25
C ARG A 42 -14.31 9.59 7.32
N ASP A 43 -14.11 9.23 8.59
CA ASP A 43 -14.07 10.18 9.71
C ASP A 43 -12.64 10.71 9.90
N PRO A 44 -12.38 12.02 9.82
CA PRO A 44 -11.05 12.58 10.07
C PRO A 44 -10.47 12.22 11.44
N PHE A 45 -11.33 11.94 12.43
CA PHE A 45 -10.90 11.52 13.77
C PHE A 45 -10.20 10.16 13.76
N PHE A 46 -10.50 9.28 12.81
CA PHE A 46 -9.77 8.02 12.61
C PHE A 46 -8.26 8.28 12.52
N TYR A 47 -7.84 9.20 11.65
CA TYR A 47 -6.41 9.49 11.45
C TYR A 47 -5.76 10.10 12.69
N GLN A 48 -6.50 10.91 13.45
CA GLN A 48 -6.00 11.49 14.71
C GLN A 48 -5.80 10.40 15.77
N LEU A 49 -6.78 9.51 15.92
CA LEU A 49 -6.75 8.40 16.87
C LEU A 49 -5.61 7.42 16.54
N TYR A 50 -5.47 7.04 15.27
CA TYR A 50 -4.39 6.14 14.85
C TYR A 50 -3.02 6.79 14.93
N ASN A 51 -2.89 8.09 14.65
CA ASN A 51 -1.64 8.81 14.89
C ASN A 51 -1.27 8.79 16.39
N LYS A 52 -2.26 8.89 17.29
CA LYS A 52 -2.02 8.72 18.73
C LYS A 52 -1.57 7.31 19.06
N PHE A 53 -2.18 6.26 18.52
CA PHE A 53 -1.74 4.88 18.73
C PHE A 53 -0.32 4.64 18.21
N LEU A 54 -0.01 5.14 17.01
CA LEU A 54 1.32 5.07 16.43
C LEU A 54 2.37 5.78 17.30
N SER A 55 2.01 6.82 18.06
CA SER A 55 2.96 7.48 18.97
C SER A 55 3.54 6.54 20.03
N TYR A 56 2.75 5.57 20.53
CA TYR A 56 3.25 4.55 21.47
C TYR A 56 4.22 3.59 20.79
N TYR A 57 3.95 3.22 19.53
CA TYR A 57 4.86 2.41 18.73
C TYR A 57 6.17 3.15 18.46
N TRP A 58 6.11 4.42 18.09
CA TRP A 58 7.30 5.25 17.89
C TRP A 58 8.10 5.45 19.19
N GLN A 59 7.42 5.61 20.33
CA GLN A 59 8.07 5.63 21.63
C GLN A 59 8.82 4.32 21.90
N PHE A 60 8.19 3.17 21.67
CA PHE A 60 8.88 1.88 21.78
C PHE A 60 10.10 1.80 20.86
N LYS A 61 9.94 2.19 19.58
CA LYS A 61 11.02 2.19 18.59
C LYS A 61 12.19 3.10 18.97
N SER A 62 11.96 4.19 19.70
CA SER A 62 13.03 5.08 20.18
C SER A 62 13.95 4.44 21.23
N TYR A 63 13.52 3.36 21.89
CA TYR A 63 14.38 2.61 22.82
C TYR A 63 15.26 1.57 22.12
N LEU A 64 15.04 1.32 20.83
CA LEU A 64 15.87 0.39 20.08
C LEU A 64 17.20 1.04 19.71
N PRO A 65 18.30 0.28 19.68
CA PRO A 65 19.58 0.79 19.22
C PRO A 65 19.49 1.23 17.76
N LEU A 66 20.25 2.28 17.42
CA LEU A 66 20.43 2.75 16.04
C LEU A 66 20.98 1.60 15.19
N TYR A 67 20.62 1.58 13.90
CA TYR A 67 21.27 0.64 12.98
C TYR A 67 22.73 1.01 12.80
N THR A 68 23.63 0.03 12.82
CA THR A 68 25.05 0.27 12.52
C THR A 68 25.29 0.43 11.02
N PHE A 69 26.46 0.93 10.64
CA PHE A 69 26.85 1.00 9.24
C PHE A 69 26.81 -0.36 8.54
N GLU A 70 27.22 -1.43 9.22
CA GLU A 70 27.22 -2.79 8.69
C GLU A 70 25.81 -3.33 8.47
N GLU A 71 24.84 -2.96 9.32
CA GLU A 71 23.44 -3.35 9.16
C GLU A 71 22.77 -2.62 7.98
N LEU A 72 23.23 -1.41 7.66
CA LEU A 72 22.70 -0.58 6.57
C LEU A 72 23.41 -0.82 5.23
N SER A 73 24.71 -1.13 5.26
CA SER A 73 25.54 -1.21 4.07
C SER A 73 25.42 -2.56 3.37
N PHE A 74 25.32 -2.50 2.04
CA PHE A 74 25.51 -3.68 1.19
C PHE A 74 26.86 -3.56 0.48
N LYS A 75 27.90 -4.13 1.09
CA LYS A 75 29.27 -4.03 0.59
C LYS A 75 29.38 -4.52 -0.87
N GLY A 76 30.04 -3.73 -1.70
CA GLY A 76 30.23 -4.03 -3.13
C GLY A 76 29.03 -3.72 -4.02
N LEU A 77 27.94 -3.16 -3.47
CA LEU A 77 26.77 -2.73 -4.24
C LEU A 77 26.58 -1.22 -4.14
N GLU A 78 26.33 -0.58 -5.29
CA GLU A 78 26.12 0.87 -5.38
C GLU A 78 25.00 1.22 -6.35
N ILE A 79 24.00 1.96 -5.88
CA ILE A 79 22.99 2.56 -6.75
C ILE A 79 23.61 3.80 -7.40
N LYS A 80 23.75 3.78 -8.73
CA LYS A 80 24.37 4.87 -9.48
C LYS A 80 23.35 5.95 -9.85
N ASN A 81 22.15 5.53 -10.26
CA ASN A 81 21.14 6.46 -10.74
C ASN A 81 19.74 5.84 -10.66
N VAL A 82 18.72 6.69 -10.49
CA VAL A 82 17.32 6.35 -10.67
C VAL A 82 16.64 7.42 -11.51
N VAL A 83 15.91 6.99 -12.54
CA VAL A 83 15.11 7.84 -13.41
C VAL A 83 13.67 7.34 -13.43
N PHE A 84 12.72 8.26 -13.29
CA PHE A 84 11.30 7.97 -13.39
C PHE A 84 10.73 8.54 -14.69
N ASP A 85 9.74 7.86 -15.23
CA ASP A 85 8.80 8.46 -16.17
C ASP A 85 8.00 9.59 -15.51
N LYS A 86 7.26 10.35 -16.33
CA LYS A 86 6.39 11.42 -15.83
C LYS A 86 5.29 10.86 -14.93
N LEU A 87 5.25 11.32 -13.67
CA LEU A 87 4.22 10.96 -12.70
C LEU A 87 2.99 11.86 -12.88
N MET A 88 1.82 11.25 -13.08
CA MET A 88 0.59 11.99 -13.37
C MET A 88 -0.61 11.34 -12.71
N THR A 89 -1.36 12.14 -11.96
CA THR A 89 -2.65 11.78 -11.37
C THR A 89 -3.80 12.49 -12.07
N TYR A 90 -5.00 11.94 -11.96
CA TYR A 90 -6.23 12.48 -12.54
C TYR A 90 -7.45 11.97 -11.80
N PHE A 91 -8.61 12.55 -12.08
CA PHE A 91 -9.89 11.96 -11.68
C PHE A 91 -10.50 11.15 -12.82
N GLU A 92 -11.07 10.00 -12.48
CA GLU A 92 -11.88 9.18 -13.39
C GLU A 92 -13.25 8.92 -12.77
N TYR A 93 -14.24 8.69 -13.63
CA TYR A 93 -15.54 8.19 -13.16
C TYR A 93 -15.46 6.67 -12.95
N PHE A 94 -16.02 6.22 -11.84
CA PHE A 94 -16.19 4.83 -11.51
C PHE A 94 -17.64 4.56 -11.12
N ASP A 95 -18.18 3.47 -11.66
CA ASP A 95 -19.55 3.04 -11.43
C ASP A 95 -19.54 1.85 -10.47
N ALA A 96 -20.03 2.07 -9.25
CA ALA A 96 -20.20 1.01 -8.28
C ALA A 96 -21.62 0.44 -8.40
N ASP A 97 -21.74 -0.87 -8.56
CA ASP A 97 -23.05 -1.54 -8.54
C ASP A 97 -23.63 -1.52 -7.11
N ILE A 98 -24.79 -0.88 -6.96
CA ILE A 98 -25.52 -0.74 -5.69
C ILE A 98 -26.88 -1.46 -5.72
N SER A 99 -27.08 -2.35 -6.68
CA SER A 99 -28.36 -3.06 -6.88
C SER A 99 -28.80 -3.81 -5.61
N ASN A 100 -27.85 -4.34 -4.83
CA ASN A 100 -28.10 -5.05 -3.57
C ASN A 100 -28.66 -4.16 -2.43
N VAL A 101 -28.51 -2.83 -2.51
CA VAL A 101 -28.98 -1.90 -1.47
C VAL A 101 -30.45 -1.53 -1.67
N ILE A 102 -30.97 -1.68 -2.89
CA ILE A 102 -32.35 -1.34 -3.19
C ILE A 102 -33.20 -2.56 -2.76
N PRO A 103 -34.09 -2.41 -1.76
CA PRO A 103 -35.01 -3.46 -1.35
C PRO A 103 -36.05 -3.64 -2.46
N SER A 104 -35.62 -4.34 -3.48
CA SER A 104 -36.39 -4.64 -4.65
C SER A 104 -36.68 -6.12 -4.53
N GLY A 105 -37.97 -6.47 -4.52
CA GLY A 105 -38.43 -7.85 -4.46
C GLY A 105 -38.10 -8.62 -5.74
N PHE A 106 -36.88 -8.51 -6.26
CA PHE A 106 -36.35 -9.28 -7.37
C PHE A 106 -36.11 -10.72 -6.90
N THR A 107 -37.21 -11.43 -6.71
CA THR A 107 -37.25 -12.88 -6.60
C THR A 107 -37.26 -13.46 -8.03
N GLY A 108 -36.38 -14.43 -8.30
CA GLY A 108 -36.41 -15.23 -9.54
C GLY A 108 -35.62 -14.68 -10.74
N GLU A 109 -36.11 -14.98 -11.95
CA GLU A 109 -35.43 -14.85 -13.26
C GLU A 109 -35.05 -13.43 -13.70
N LYS A 110 -35.52 -12.40 -12.99
CA LYS A 110 -35.37 -10.98 -13.36
C LYS A 110 -34.17 -10.27 -12.73
N PHE A 111 -33.27 -11.01 -12.08
CA PHE A 111 -32.07 -10.45 -11.45
C PHE A 111 -31.20 -9.64 -12.43
N TRP A 112 -31.28 -9.96 -13.73
CA TRP A 112 -30.51 -9.31 -14.80
C TRP A 112 -31.24 -8.15 -15.50
N ASP A 113 -32.52 -7.93 -15.23
CA ASP A 113 -33.32 -7.00 -16.02
C ASP A 113 -32.92 -5.53 -15.76
N TYR A 114 -32.41 -5.23 -14.57
CA TYR A 114 -32.02 -3.88 -14.18
C TYR A 114 -30.82 -3.90 -13.23
N SER A 115 -29.84 -3.04 -13.49
CA SER A 115 -28.70 -2.78 -12.60
C SER A 115 -28.67 -1.29 -12.24
N ILE A 116 -28.39 -1.00 -10.98
CA ILE A 116 -28.34 0.37 -10.45
C ILE A 116 -26.90 0.68 -10.06
N PHE A 117 -26.35 1.73 -10.66
CA PHE A 117 -24.97 2.14 -10.43
C PHE A 117 -24.90 3.49 -9.73
N ALA A 118 -24.02 3.58 -8.73
CA ALA A 118 -23.58 4.84 -8.14
C ALA A 118 -22.28 5.29 -8.83
N ARG A 119 -22.35 6.41 -9.56
CA ARG A 119 -21.18 7.00 -10.22
C ARG A 119 -20.43 7.94 -9.27
N GLN A 120 -19.14 7.72 -9.08
CA GLN A 120 -18.26 8.57 -8.28
C GLN A 120 -17.00 8.96 -9.06
N LYS A 121 -16.53 10.20 -8.88
CA LYS A 121 -15.16 10.57 -9.28
C LYS A 121 -14.15 10.03 -8.27
N ARG A 122 -13.18 9.24 -8.71
CA ARG A 122 -12.07 8.73 -7.88
C ARG A 122 -10.74 9.16 -8.48
N ILE A 123 -9.76 9.34 -7.61
CA ILE A 123 -8.40 9.63 -8.06
C ILE A 123 -7.78 8.36 -8.67
N ASN A 124 -6.98 8.55 -9.72
CA ASN A 124 -6.17 7.53 -10.37
C ASN A 124 -4.83 8.12 -10.85
N HIS A 125 -3.92 7.29 -11.34
CA HIS A 125 -2.65 7.70 -11.94
C HIS A 125 -2.37 6.99 -13.26
N LYS A 126 -1.51 7.58 -14.09
CA LYS A 126 -0.97 6.88 -15.26
C LYS A 126 0.06 5.85 -14.78
N PRO A 127 0.12 4.65 -15.39
CA PRO A 127 1.22 3.73 -15.14
C PRO A 127 2.56 4.44 -15.43
N PHE A 128 3.54 4.20 -14.58
CA PHE A 128 4.87 4.77 -14.73
C PHE A 128 5.92 3.70 -14.47
N THR A 129 7.10 3.90 -15.04
CA THR A 129 8.26 3.03 -14.83
C THR A 129 9.38 3.82 -14.21
N TYR A 130 10.19 3.17 -13.37
CA TYR A 130 11.52 3.68 -13.07
C TYR A 130 12.59 2.75 -13.62
N THR A 131 13.71 3.35 -14.03
CA THR A 131 14.94 2.65 -14.38
C THR A 131 15.99 2.98 -13.34
N MET A 132 16.57 1.95 -12.72
CA MET A 132 17.63 2.07 -11.73
C MET A 132 18.90 1.40 -12.24
N ASP A 133 19.99 2.15 -12.29
CA ASP A 133 21.31 1.63 -12.60
C ASP A 133 22.05 1.27 -11.32
N VAL A 134 22.50 0.03 -11.21
CA VAL A 134 23.22 -0.51 -10.04
C VAL A 134 24.53 -1.12 -10.49
N TYR A 135 25.61 -0.86 -9.75
CA TYR A 135 26.86 -1.58 -9.88
C TYR A 135 26.98 -2.60 -8.75
N SER A 136 27.41 -3.83 -9.07
CA SER A 136 27.65 -4.90 -8.09
C SER A 136 29.02 -5.55 -8.30
N GLU A 137 29.77 -5.76 -7.23
CA GLU A 137 31.04 -6.50 -7.22
C GLU A 137 30.85 -8.02 -7.12
N PHE A 138 29.61 -8.47 -6.85
CA PHE A 138 29.27 -9.89 -6.70
C PHE A 138 28.02 -10.25 -7.51
N ALA A 139 27.83 -11.55 -7.74
CA ALA A 139 26.57 -12.10 -8.25
C ALA A 139 25.76 -12.68 -7.08
N GLY A 140 24.47 -12.40 -7.02
CA GLY A 140 23.60 -12.91 -5.94
C GLY A 140 22.31 -12.14 -5.75
N LYS A 141 21.50 -12.62 -4.80
CA LYS A 141 20.18 -12.06 -4.49
C LYS A 141 20.29 -10.83 -3.60
N GLY A 142 19.63 -9.76 -4.00
CA GLY A 142 19.33 -8.62 -3.14
C GLY A 142 17.85 -8.30 -3.13
N VAL A 143 17.44 -7.48 -2.17
CA VAL A 143 16.06 -7.03 -2.00
C VAL A 143 16.03 -5.53 -2.18
N VAL A 144 15.32 -5.07 -3.21
CA VAL A 144 15.07 -3.66 -3.48
C VAL A 144 13.84 -3.24 -2.67
N ARG A 145 13.96 -2.17 -1.89
CA ARG A 145 12.83 -1.49 -1.25
C ARG A 145 12.70 -0.08 -1.77
N MET A 146 11.47 0.33 -2.00
CA MET A 146 11.12 1.66 -2.45
C MET A 146 10.10 2.28 -1.51
N TYR A 147 10.43 3.48 -1.05
CA TYR A 147 9.57 4.30 -0.21
C TYR A 147 9.26 5.60 -0.93
N MET A 148 8.09 6.16 -0.64
CA MET A 148 7.70 7.49 -1.09
C MET A 148 7.41 8.37 0.13
N GLY A 149 7.88 9.61 0.12
CA GLY A 149 7.71 10.51 1.26
C GLY A 149 7.78 11.98 0.88
N PRO A 150 7.59 12.88 1.86
CA PRO A 150 7.63 14.33 1.63
C PRO A 150 9.02 14.77 1.16
N LYS A 151 9.04 15.79 0.30
CA LYS A 151 10.28 16.46 -0.08
C LYS A 151 10.96 17.07 1.15
N PHE A 152 12.27 16.90 1.23
CA PHE A 152 13.12 17.53 2.24
C PHE A 152 14.35 18.16 1.59
N TYR A 153 14.94 19.14 2.28
CA TYR A 153 16.05 19.95 1.77
C TYR A 153 17.32 19.79 2.61
N ASP A 154 17.15 19.46 3.89
CA ASP A 154 18.24 19.09 4.79
C ASP A 154 18.04 17.64 5.22
N VAL A 155 19.07 16.82 5.08
CA VAL A 155 19.05 15.42 5.55
C VAL A 155 18.53 15.30 6.97
N LYS A 156 18.87 16.19 7.89
CA LYS A 156 18.49 16.08 9.30
C LYS A 156 16.97 16.13 9.49
N GLN A 157 16.23 16.71 8.55
CA GLN A 157 14.76 16.69 8.54
C GLN A 157 14.23 15.25 8.45
N LEU A 158 14.98 14.35 7.82
CA LEU A 158 14.60 12.94 7.67
C LEU A 158 14.37 12.27 9.02
N GLN A 159 15.02 12.69 10.10
CA GLN A 159 14.79 12.13 11.44
C GLN A 159 13.31 12.21 11.84
N TYR A 160 12.67 13.33 11.52
CA TYR A 160 11.27 13.60 11.84
C TYR A 160 10.33 13.18 10.71
N LEU A 161 10.81 13.24 9.46
CA LEU A 161 10.02 12.94 8.26
C LEU A 161 9.97 11.45 7.90
N LYS A 162 10.91 10.63 8.36
CA LYS A 162 11.00 9.18 8.07
C LYS A 162 9.68 8.43 8.33
N LYS A 163 8.89 8.85 9.32
CA LYS A 163 7.59 8.25 9.66
C LYS A 163 6.50 8.50 8.61
N TYR A 164 6.73 9.45 7.71
CA TYR A 164 5.84 9.76 6.58
C TYR A 164 6.31 9.12 5.28
N PHE A 165 7.42 8.38 5.29
CA PHE A 165 7.82 7.56 4.16
C PHE A 165 7.03 6.25 4.18
N VAL A 166 6.24 6.04 3.13
CA VAL A 166 5.41 4.84 2.95
C VAL A 166 6.12 3.91 1.98
N GLU A 167 6.26 2.65 2.36
CA GLU A 167 6.76 1.61 1.45
C GLU A 167 5.73 1.38 0.34
N VAL A 168 6.18 1.45 -0.91
CA VAL A 168 5.32 1.29 -2.09
C VAL A 168 5.68 0.07 -2.93
N ASP A 169 6.92 -0.40 -2.85
CA ASP A 169 7.32 -1.64 -3.51
C ASP A 169 8.51 -2.29 -2.77
N GLN A 170 8.55 -3.61 -2.84
CA GLN A 170 9.62 -4.46 -2.33
C GLN A 170 9.69 -5.68 -3.24
N TYR A 171 10.87 -6.01 -3.77
CA TYR A 171 11.06 -7.17 -4.63
C TYR A 171 12.49 -7.68 -4.58
N MET A 172 12.64 -8.96 -4.92
CA MET A 172 13.95 -9.60 -5.05
C MET A 172 14.53 -9.35 -6.45
N TYR A 173 15.84 -9.16 -6.52
CA TYR A 173 16.57 -9.03 -7.78
C TYR A 173 17.84 -9.89 -7.74
N ASP A 174 18.09 -10.64 -8.81
CA ASP A 174 19.30 -11.43 -9.00
C ASP A 174 20.37 -10.57 -9.69
N PHE A 175 21.32 -10.05 -8.91
CA PHE A 175 22.40 -9.21 -9.41
C PHE A 175 23.49 -10.05 -10.08
N VAL A 176 24.08 -9.49 -11.14
CA VAL A 176 25.32 -9.97 -11.77
C VAL A 176 26.48 -9.03 -11.45
N VAL A 177 27.71 -9.52 -11.55
CA VAL A 177 28.91 -8.69 -11.40
C VAL A 177 28.95 -7.62 -12.50
N GLY A 178 29.26 -6.38 -12.13
CA GLY A 178 29.31 -5.23 -13.02
C GLY A 178 28.00 -4.44 -13.02
N LYS A 179 27.59 -3.97 -14.20
CA LYS A 179 26.42 -3.09 -14.37
C LYS A 179 25.13 -3.92 -14.45
N ASN A 180 24.15 -3.53 -13.66
CA ASN A 180 22.78 -4.03 -13.67
C ASN A 180 21.84 -2.84 -13.97
N SER A 181 20.80 -3.08 -14.77
CA SER A 181 19.77 -2.08 -15.05
C SER A 181 18.41 -2.68 -14.73
N ILE A 182 17.75 -2.12 -13.71
CA ILE A 182 16.48 -2.59 -13.20
C ILE A 182 15.38 -1.69 -13.76
N VAL A 183 14.44 -2.28 -14.49
CA VAL A 183 13.27 -1.60 -15.05
C VAL A 183 12.03 -2.14 -14.34
N ARG A 184 11.31 -1.27 -13.62
CA ARG A 184 10.19 -1.70 -12.77
C ARG A 184 8.95 -0.83 -13.01
N ASN A 185 7.87 -1.45 -13.46
CA ASN A 185 6.60 -0.78 -13.72
C ASN A 185 5.75 -0.70 -12.46
N SER A 186 4.99 0.38 -12.31
CA SER A 186 4.08 0.59 -11.17
C SER A 186 3.04 -0.52 -11.03
N ARG A 187 2.64 -1.16 -12.12
CA ARG A 187 1.65 -2.26 -12.12
C ARG A 187 2.17 -3.57 -11.56
N ASP A 188 3.48 -3.70 -11.39
CA ASP A 188 4.07 -4.91 -10.85
C ASP A 188 4.31 -4.81 -9.34
N TYR A 189 3.99 -3.67 -8.71
CA TYR A 189 4.24 -3.42 -7.30
C TYR A 189 3.45 -4.39 -6.43
N TYR A 190 4.12 -4.97 -5.43
CA TYR A 190 3.54 -6.11 -4.73
C TYR A 190 2.30 -5.80 -3.89
N TRP A 191 2.22 -4.56 -3.40
CA TRP A 191 1.23 -4.14 -2.42
C TRP A 191 -0.04 -3.58 -3.08
N SER A 192 0.01 -3.29 -4.39
CA SER A 192 -1.10 -2.68 -5.12
C SER A 192 -2.04 -3.75 -5.72
N VAL A 193 -3.35 -3.54 -5.56
CA VAL A 193 -4.40 -4.36 -6.18
C VAL A 193 -5.29 -3.51 -7.08
N ARG A 194 -5.77 -4.13 -8.16
CA ARG A 194 -6.67 -3.46 -9.10
C ARG A 194 -8.07 -3.30 -8.53
N ASP A 195 -8.89 -2.51 -9.22
CA ASP A 195 -10.32 -2.49 -8.94
C ASP A 195 -10.94 -3.87 -9.06
N ARG A 196 -11.95 -4.10 -8.23
CA ARG A 196 -12.71 -5.34 -8.25
C ARG A 196 -13.72 -5.31 -9.39
N THR A 197 -13.85 -6.44 -10.05
CA THR A 197 -15.01 -6.78 -10.89
C THR A 197 -16.27 -6.65 -10.05
N THR A 198 -17.32 -6.03 -10.60
CA THR A 198 -18.59 -5.85 -9.87
C THR A 198 -19.26 -7.20 -9.59
N TYR A 199 -20.12 -7.28 -8.57
CA TYR A 199 -20.84 -8.51 -8.26
C TYR A 199 -21.62 -9.05 -9.47
N SER A 200 -22.34 -8.17 -10.17
CA SER A 200 -23.13 -8.55 -11.35
C SER A 200 -22.26 -9.10 -12.49
N GLU A 201 -21.12 -8.47 -12.78
CA GLU A 201 -20.18 -8.97 -13.79
C GLU A 201 -19.54 -10.30 -13.36
N LEU A 202 -19.14 -10.43 -12.11
CA LEU A 202 -18.57 -11.67 -11.58
C LEU A 202 -19.59 -12.81 -11.64
N TYR A 203 -20.82 -12.56 -11.19
CA TYR A 203 -21.90 -13.54 -11.25
C TYR A 203 -22.20 -13.94 -12.69
N LYS A 204 -22.18 -12.99 -13.65
CA LYS A 204 -22.38 -13.27 -15.07
C LYS A 204 -21.28 -14.20 -15.61
N LYS A 205 -20.01 -13.86 -15.35
CA LYS A 205 -18.85 -14.69 -15.74
C LYS A 205 -18.93 -16.10 -15.18
N VAL A 206 -19.36 -16.25 -13.93
CA VAL A 206 -19.53 -17.57 -13.29
C VAL A 206 -20.66 -18.35 -13.96
N MET A 207 -21.81 -17.72 -14.21
CA MET A 207 -22.98 -18.39 -14.78
C MET A 207 -22.78 -18.78 -16.25
N THR A 208 -22.14 -17.95 -17.08
CA THR A 208 -21.82 -18.32 -18.48
C THR A 208 -20.79 -19.43 -18.54
N ALA A 209 -19.79 -19.41 -17.65
CA ALA A 209 -18.82 -20.50 -17.54
C ALA A 209 -19.44 -21.81 -17.06
N TYR A 210 -20.36 -21.76 -16.09
CA TYR A 210 -21.10 -22.93 -15.62
C TYR A 210 -21.94 -23.58 -16.73
N LYS A 211 -22.52 -22.78 -17.62
CA LYS A 211 -23.27 -23.25 -18.80
C LYS A 211 -22.37 -23.77 -19.93
N GLY A 212 -21.05 -23.63 -19.82
CA GLY A 212 -20.10 -23.99 -20.87
C GLY A 212 -20.05 -23.01 -22.05
N GLU A 213 -20.63 -21.82 -21.91
CA GLU A 213 -20.63 -20.78 -22.94
C GLU A 213 -19.28 -20.04 -22.97
N ASP A 214 -18.64 -19.87 -21.81
CA ASP A 214 -17.34 -19.20 -21.63
C ASP A 214 -16.38 -20.01 -20.75
N LYS A 215 -15.09 -19.62 -20.73
CA LYS A 215 -14.12 -20.10 -19.73
C LYS A 215 -14.00 -19.09 -18.59
N PHE A 216 -14.08 -19.56 -17.34
CA PHE A 216 -13.79 -18.72 -16.18
C PHE A 216 -12.28 -18.59 -15.98
N ALA A 217 -11.71 -17.42 -16.31
CA ALA A 217 -10.32 -17.10 -16.02
C ALA A 217 -10.18 -16.64 -14.56
N MET A 218 -9.32 -17.32 -13.79
CA MET A 218 -8.98 -16.89 -12.44
C MET A 218 -7.98 -15.72 -12.51
N ASP A 219 -8.45 -14.51 -12.25
CA ASP A 219 -7.61 -13.31 -12.18
C ASP A 219 -7.22 -13.01 -10.73
N MET A 220 -5.94 -13.18 -10.40
CA MET A 220 -5.41 -12.90 -9.06
C MET A 220 -5.00 -11.44 -8.85
N SER A 221 -5.15 -10.57 -9.86
CA SER A 221 -4.84 -9.14 -9.75
C SER A 221 -5.88 -8.34 -8.94
N GLU A 222 -7.01 -8.96 -8.61
CA GLU A 222 -8.10 -8.42 -7.79
C GLU A 222 -8.12 -9.04 -6.37
N ALA A 223 -6.94 -9.37 -5.81
CA ALA A 223 -6.85 -9.99 -4.48
C ALA A 223 -7.66 -9.21 -3.41
N HIS A 224 -8.26 -9.93 -2.46
CA HIS A 224 -9.11 -9.31 -1.44
C HIS A 224 -8.33 -8.38 -0.49
N CYS A 225 -7.03 -8.59 -0.37
CA CYS A 225 -6.14 -7.74 0.39
C CYS A 225 -5.11 -7.04 -0.50
N GLY A 226 -5.01 -5.73 -0.33
CA GLY A 226 -3.99 -4.90 -0.95
C GLY A 226 -4.39 -3.44 -0.91
N PHE A 227 -3.44 -2.55 -1.18
CA PHE A 227 -3.72 -1.13 -1.34
C PHE A 227 -4.23 -0.86 -2.75
N PRO A 228 -5.29 -0.04 -2.94
CA PRO A 228 -5.80 0.21 -4.28
C PRO A 228 -4.73 0.86 -5.17
N ASP A 229 -4.42 0.25 -6.31
CA ASP A 229 -3.42 0.73 -7.29
C ASP A 229 -3.65 2.20 -7.65
N ARG A 230 -4.90 2.59 -7.90
CA ARG A 230 -5.28 3.98 -8.21
C ARG A 230 -4.81 5.02 -7.18
N LEU A 231 -4.60 4.61 -5.92
CA LEU A 231 -4.20 5.46 -4.81
C LEU A 231 -2.68 5.47 -4.58
N LEU A 232 -1.90 4.73 -5.38
CA LEU A 232 -0.46 4.57 -5.22
C LEU A 232 0.28 5.90 -5.15
N LEU A 233 -0.13 6.88 -5.98
CA LEU A 233 0.40 8.24 -5.92
C LEU A 233 -0.57 9.18 -5.17
N PRO A 234 -0.05 10.08 -4.32
CA PRO A 234 -0.85 11.17 -3.79
C PRO A 234 -1.30 12.10 -4.92
N LYS A 235 -2.41 12.83 -4.71
CA LYS A 235 -2.88 13.84 -5.66
C LYS A 235 -1.78 14.88 -5.91
N GLY A 236 -1.33 14.97 -7.15
CA GLY A 236 -0.39 16.00 -7.57
C GLY A 236 -1.00 17.40 -7.63
N LEU A 237 -0.24 18.35 -8.16
CA LEU A 237 -0.71 19.69 -8.51
C LEU A 237 -0.58 19.91 -10.02
N PRO A 238 -1.41 20.77 -10.65
CA PRO A 238 -1.19 21.17 -12.04
C PRO A 238 0.21 21.77 -12.26
N SER A 239 0.73 22.52 -11.27
CA SER A 239 2.09 23.07 -11.26
C SER A 239 3.19 22.03 -10.93
N GLY A 240 2.80 20.83 -10.52
CA GLY A 240 3.70 19.83 -9.96
C GLY A 240 3.74 19.87 -8.43
N TYR A 241 3.63 18.69 -7.81
CA TYR A 241 3.81 18.47 -6.38
C TYR A 241 5.13 17.74 -6.15
N GLU A 242 6.03 18.34 -5.38
CA GLU A 242 7.35 17.78 -5.11
C GLU A 242 7.30 16.70 -4.03
N MET A 243 7.98 15.59 -4.28
CA MET A 243 8.14 14.52 -3.31
C MET A 243 9.46 13.79 -3.53
N THR A 244 9.84 12.93 -2.58
CA THR A 244 11.09 12.17 -2.67
C THR A 244 10.78 10.68 -2.62
N PHE A 245 11.30 9.94 -3.60
CA PHE A 245 11.42 8.50 -3.54
C PHE A 245 12.74 8.12 -2.89
N TYR A 246 12.70 7.14 -2.01
CA TYR A 246 13.87 6.57 -1.36
C TYR A 246 14.00 5.10 -1.74
N PHE A 247 15.21 4.71 -2.10
CA PHE A 247 15.57 3.34 -2.42
C PHE A 247 16.63 2.83 -1.47
N ILE A 248 16.52 1.57 -1.09
CA ILE A 248 17.59 0.83 -0.45
C ILE A 248 17.61 -0.60 -0.98
N ILE A 249 18.81 -1.08 -1.29
CA ILE A 249 19.05 -2.47 -1.68
C ILE A 249 19.79 -3.16 -0.54
N THR A 250 19.25 -4.27 -0.04
CA THR A 250 19.87 -5.06 1.03
C THR A 250 20.21 -6.46 0.54
N PRO A 251 21.11 -7.19 1.23
CA PRO A 251 21.24 -8.63 1.03
C PRO A 251 19.89 -9.32 1.27
N TYR A 252 19.65 -10.42 0.55
CA TYR A 252 18.49 -11.25 0.81
C TYR A 252 18.71 -12.11 2.06
N TYR A 253 17.80 -11.98 3.03
CA TYR A 253 17.77 -12.80 4.24
C TYR A 253 16.52 -13.69 4.25
N ALA A 254 16.70 -14.98 3.97
CA ALA A 254 15.58 -15.91 3.85
C ALA A 254 14.68 -15.90 5.11
N PRO A 255 13.35 -15.74 4.96
CA PRO A 255 12.43 -15.74 6.08
C PRO A 255 12.33 -17.13 6.73
N LYS A 256 12.07 -17.16 8.04
CA LYS A 256 11.87 -18.42 8.79
C LYS A 256 10.57 -19.14 8.40
N VAL A 257 9.56 -18.36 8.03
CA VAL A 257 8.23 -18.84 7.60
C VAL A 257 8.07 -18.38 6.17
N GLU A 258 7.87 -19.34 5.26
CA GLU A 258 7.70 -19.07 3.85
C GLU A 258 6.44 -18.23 3.60
N GLN A 259 6.49 -17.39 2.56
CA GLN A 259 5.35 -16.59 2.18
C GLN A 259 4.14 -17.48 1.82
N PHE A 260 2.95 -17.10 2.30
CA PHE A 260 1.69 -17.80 2.01
C PHE A 260 1.59 -19.25 2.52
N SER A 261 2.55 -19.70 3.34
CA SER A 261 2.55 -21.07 3.89
C SER A 261 1.62 -21.27 5.09
N THR A 262 1.26 -20.19 5.79
CA THR A 262 0.52 -20.23 7.05
C THR A 262 -0.84 -19.51 7.01
N PHE A 263 -1.26 -19.02 5.85
CA PHE A 263 -2.56 -18.38 5.65
C PHE A 263 -3.02 -18.49 4.19
N ASP A 264 -4.33 -18.43 3.97
CA ASP A 264 -4.90 -18.34 2.63
C ASP A 264 -4.91 -16.89 2.14
N TYR A 265 -4.10 -16.61 1.13
CA TYR A 265 -3.90 -15.28 0.57
C TYR A 265 -5.04 -14.82 -0.34
N SER A 266 -5.99 -15.71 -0.66
CA SER A 266 -7.18 -15.32 -1.42
C SER A 266 -8.08 -14.37 -0.61
N TYR A 267 -8.11 -14.47 0.73
CA TYR A 267 -8.96 -13.62 1.58
C TYR A 267 -8.24 -12.99 2.79
N SER A 268 -6.99 -13.34 3.07
CA SER A 268 -6.20 -12.77 4.19
C SER A 268 -4.92 -12.09 3.71
N CYS A 269 -4.56 -11.01 4.39
CA CYS A 269 -3.27 -10.32 4.20
C CYS A 269 -2.09 -11.00 4.91
N GLY A 270 -2.33 -12.08 5.65
CA GLY A 270 -1.29 -12.75 6.45
C GLY A 270 -0.90 -12.04 7.74
N VAL A 271 -1.68 -11.05 8.19
CA VAL A 271 -1.46 -10.39 9.49
C VAL A 271 -1.54 -11.43 10.61
N GLY A 272 -0.50 -11.50 11.45
CA GLY A 272 -0.41 -12.47 12.55
C GLY A 272 0.05 -13.87 12.13
N SER A 273 0.27 -14.14 10.84
CA SER A 273 0.69 -15.46 10.33
C SER A 273 2.17 -15.79 10.61
N GLY A 274 2.96 -14.79 11.04
CA GLY A 274 4.42 -14.88 11.18
C GLY A 274 5.19 -14.89 9.86
N SER A 275 4.48 -14.99 8.73
CA SER A 275 5.04 -14.93 7.39
C SER A 275 5.44 -13.50 7.05
N LYS A 276 6.66 -13.31 6.54
CA LYS A 276 7.13 -12.02 6.02
C LYS A 276 7.04 -12.01 4.50
N TYR A 277 6.89 -10.82 3.92
CA TYR A 277 6.68 -10.67 2.48
C TYR A 277 7.86 -11.25 1.68
N ILE A 278 9.08 -10.73 1.83
CA ILE A 278 10.26 -11.26 1.13
C ILE A 278 11.36 -11.72 2.09
N ASP A 279 11.75 -10.92 3.08
CA ASP A 279 12.91 -11.24 3.91
C ASP A 279 12.69 -10.98 5.41
N THR A 280 13.73 -11.21 6.20
CA THR A 280 13.65 -11.12 7.67
C THR A 280 13.77 -9.72 8.24
N LEU A 281 13.99 -8.68 7.43
CA LEU A 281 14.15 -7.32 7.94
C LEU A 281 12.83 -6.78 8.54
N PRO A 282 12.89 -5.87 9.54
CA PRO A 282 11.69 -5.28 10.14
C PRO A 282 10.83 -4.52 9.12
N PHE A 283 9.51 -4.49 9.33
CA PHE A 283 8.64 -3.59 8.58
C PHE A 283 9.06 -2.14 8.78
N GLY A 284 9.19 -1.40 7.67
CA GLY A 284 9.66 -0.03 7.66
C GLY A 284 11.18 0.15 7.76
N PHE A 285 11.98 -0.94 7.69
CA PHE A 285 13.45 -0.82 7.62
C PHE A 285 13.88 0.07 6.43
N PRO A 286 14.81 1.03 6.60
CA PRO A 286 15.55 1.37 7.82
C PRO A 286 14.92 2.53 8.63
N PHE A 287 13.75 3.03 8.21
CA PHE A 287 13.04 4.16 8.85
C PHE A 287 12.29 3.81 10.12
N ASP A 288 12.26 2.53 10.51
CA ASP A 288 11.62 2.08 11.74
C ASP A 288 12.39 2.45 13.01
N ARG A 289 13.64 2.95 12.89
CA ARG A 289 14.49 3.37 14.02
C ARG A 289 15.02 4.80 13.86
N GLU A 290 15.59 5.34 14.94
CA GLU A 290 16.33 6.61 14.91
C GLU A 290 17.56 6.51 13.97
N ILE A 291 17.86 7.59 13.26
CA ILE A 291 18.92 7.61 12.23
C ILE A 291 20.19 8.23 12.79
N ASP A 292 21.32 7.55 12.59
CA ASP A 292 22.64 8.11 12.80
C ASP A 292 23.18 8.71 11.49
N PHE A 293 23.13 10.03 11.37
CA PHE A 293 23.57 10.73 10.16
C PHE A 293 25.09 10.73 9.94
N SER A 294 25.89 10.19 10.86
CA SER A 294 27.34 10.09 10.64
C SER A 294 27.71 9.09 9.53
N TYR A 295 26.84 8.12 9.26
CA TYR A 295 27.05 7.09 8.22
C TYR A 295 25.78 6.65 7.48
N PHE A 296 24.62 7.28 7.76
CA PHE A 296 23.45 7.17 6.89
C PHE A 296 23.80 7.66 5.48
N PHE A 297 23.16 7.13 4.44
CA PHE A 297 23.56 7.23 3.01
C PHE A 297 24.71 6.33 2.58
N THR A 298 24.57 5.04 2.89
CA THR A 298 25.43 4.02 2.29
C THR A 298 25.23 3.97 0.77
N LYS A 299 26.21 3.42 0.04
CA LYS A 299 26.20 3.35 -1.44
C LYS A 299 24.99 2.62 -2.03
N ASN A 300 24.37 1.74 -1.26
CA ASN A 300 23.17 0.99 -1.61
C ASN A 300 21.86 1.73 -1.27
N MET A 301 21.93 3.01 -0.90
CA MET A 301 20.79 3.90 -0.68
C MET A 301 20.76 5.00 -1.76
N TYR A 302 19.56 5.42 -2.16
CA TYR A 302 19.40 6.50 -3.12
C TYR A 302 18.12 7.30 -2.88
N PHE A 303 18.22 8.63 -2.88
CA PHE A 303 17.07 9.52 -2.82
C PHE A 303 16.88 10.18 -4.17
N LYS A 304 15.64 10.13 -4.68
CA LYS A 304 15.25 10.71 -5.95
C LYS A 304 14.08 11.65 -5.76
N ASP A 305 14.33 12.94 -5.95
CA ASP A 305 13.25 13.91 -6.03
C ASP A 305 12.49 13.76 -7.34
N VAL A 306 11.18 13.87 -7.26
CA VAL A 306 10.26 13.77 -8.38
C VAL A 306 9.13 14.80 -8.24
N ILE A 307 8.41 15.01 -9.34
CA ILE A 307 7.27 15.92 -9.41
C ILE A 307 6.05 15.14 -9.86
N VAL A 308 4.99 15.17 -9.07
CA VAL A 308 3.69 14.57 -9.40
C VAL A 308 2.75 15.64 -9.93
N TYR A 309 2.33 15.48 -11.18
CA TYR A 309 1.36 16.38 -11.81
C TYR A 309 -0.07 15.90 -11.61
N HIS A 310 -1.03 16.82 -11.67
CA HIS A 310 -2.45 16.49 -11.66
C HIS A 310 -3.19 17.14 -12.82
N SER A 311 -4.16 16.41 -13.37
CA SER A 311 -5.09 16.90 -14.38
C SER A 311 -6.52 16.55 -13.96
N ASP A 312 -7.36 17.56 -13.73
CA ASP A 312 -8.78 17.34 -13.40
C ASP A 312 -9.58 16.80 -14.61
N ASP A 313 -9.11 17.10 -15.82
CA ASP A 313 -9.72 16.75 -17.09
C ASP A 313 -8.77 15.87 -17.92
N MET A 314 -8.56 14.62 -17.52
CA MET A 314 -8.15 13.65 -18.53
C MET A 314 -9.37 13.35 -19.40
N LYS A 315 -9.51 14.12 -20.49
CA LYS A 315 -10.16 13.59 -21.69
C LYS A 315 -9.46 12.27 -21.95
N LEU A 316 -10.18 11.16 -21.84
CA LEU A 316 -9.74 9.86 -22.35
C LEU A 316 -9.28 10.13 -23.78
N ASN A 317 -7.97 10.25 -23.99
CA ASN A 317 -7.44 10.40 -25.33
C ASN A 317 -7.76 9.08 -26.02
N THR A 318 -8.77 9.16 -26.88
CA THR A 318 -8.84 8.44 -28.13
C THR A 318 -7.43 8.29 -28.67
N SER A 319 -7.08 7.03 -28.92
CA SER A 319 -5.93 6.57 -29.70
C SER A 319 -5.38 7.60 -30.68
N TYR A 320 -4.08 7.86 -30.61
CA TYR A 320 -3.26 8.22 -31.76
C TYR A 320 -2.17 7.16 -31.92
#